data_AF-A0A7X2MHS3-F1
#
_entry.id   AF-A0A7X2MHS3-F1
#
_cell.length_a   1.000
_cell.length_b   1.000
_cell.length_c   1.000
_cell.angle_alpha   90.00
_cell.angle_beta   90.00
_cell.angle_gamma   90.00
#
_symmetry.space_group_name_H-M   'P 1'
#
loop_
_entity.id
_entity.type
_entity.pdbx_description
1 polymer ?
#
loop_
_entity_poly.entity_id
_entity_poly.type
_entity_poly.pdbx_seq_one_letter_code
_entity_poly.pdbx_strand_id
1 'polypeptide(L)'
;MGNSKKFDYPKPLEFLRLLFTISAEKDSIILDFFAGSGTTGHAVAQLNKEDGGNRKYILCTNNENNICEEITYKRLTNIQSELPHNLKYFKTDFVDKSKFPDF
;
A
#
# COMPACT_ATOMS: atom_id res chain seq x y z
N MET A 1 -13.91 -0.87 -25.00
CA MET A 1 -13.17 -2.07 -24.57
C MET A 1 -13.18 -2.06 -23.05
N GLY A 2 -13.89 -3.03 -22.45
CA GLY A 2 -14.46 -2.91 -21.10
C GLY A 2 -13.41 -2.79 -19.99
N ASN A 3 -13.60 -1.78 -19.14
CA ASN A 3 -13.03 -1.70 -17.80
C ASN A 3 -13.50 -2.91 -16.98
N SER A 4 -12.78 -4.04 -17.04
CA SER A 4 -12.89 -5.03 -15.99
C SER A 4 -12.37 -4.36 -14.72
N LYS A 5 -13.26 -4.13 -13.74
CA LYS A 5 -12.84 -3.71 -12.41
C LYS A 5 -11.91 -4.82 -11.90
N LYS A 6 -10.61 -4.53 -11.84
CA LYS A 6 -9.61 -5.48 -11.30
C LYS A 6 -9.77 -5.70 -9.78
N PHE A 7 -10.54 -4.85 -9.13
CA PHE A 7 -10.90 -4.94 -7.72
C PHE A 7 -12.27 -4.27 -7.51
N ASP A 8 -13.21 -4.96 -6.88
CA ASP A 8 -14.62 -4.55 -6.90
C ASP A 8 -14.92 -3.36 -6.00
N TYR A 9 -14.27 -3.29 -4.84
CA TYR A 9 -14.55 -2.33 -3.78
C TYR A 9 -13.28 -1.69 -3.20
N PRO A 10 -12.52 -0.93 -4.01
CA PRO A 10 -11.38 -0.19 -3.48
C PRO A 10 -11.86 0.87 -2.49
N LYS A 11 -11.12 1.09 -1.40
CA LYS A 11 -11.33 2.26 -0.54
C LYS A 11 -11.26 3.54 -1.41
N PRO A 12 -12.11 4.55 -1.20
CA PRO A 12 -12.05 5.80 -1.96
C PRO A 12 -10.75 6.58 -1.69
N LEU A 13 -10.08 7.04 -2.75
CA LEU A 13 -8.78 7.72 -2.64
C LEU A 13 -8.87 9.04 -1.87
N GLU A 14 -9.83 9.90 -2.23
CA GLU A 14 -10.00 11.22 -1.60
C GLU A 14 -10.36 11.11 -0.11
N PHE A 15 -11.08 10.06 0.27
CA PHE A 15 -11.39 9.83 1.68
C PHE A 15 -10.13 9.56 2.50
N LEU A 16 -9.21 8.72 2.00
CA LEU A 16 -7.95 8.43 2.68
C LEU A 16 -7.03 9.66 2.71
N ARG A 17 -7.00 10.45 1.63
CA ARG A 17 -6.24 11.70 1.59
C ARG A 17 -6.74 12.68 2.64
N LEU A 18 -8.05 12.92 2.71
CA LEU A 18 -8.66 13.77 3.73
C LEU A 18 -8.31 13.27 5.14
N LEU A 19 -8.44 11.97 5.37
CA LEU A 19 -8.12 11.35 6.66
C LEU A 19 -6.65 11.61 7.06
N PHE A 20 -5.70 11.39 6.16
CA PHE A 20 -4.28 11.60 6.47
C PHE A 20 -3.91 13.07 6.62
N THR A 21 -4.56 13.98 5.90
CA THR A 21 -4.37 15.43 6.10
C THR A 21 -4.76 15.86 7.52
N ILE A 22 -5.78 15.25 8.12
CA ILE A 22 -6.23 15.61 9.48
C ILE A 22 -5.57 14.80 10.60
N SER A 23 -5.08 13.59 10.31
CA SER A 23 -4.65 12.64 11.36
C SER A 23 -3.18 12.25 11.31
N ALA A 24 -2.43 12.62 10.27
CA ALA A 24 -1.04 12.21 10.09
C ALA A 24 -0.10 13.39 9.79
N GLU A 25 0.99 13.45 10.56
CA GLU A 25 2.10 14.35 10.28
C GLU A 25 2.78 14.01 8.95
N LYS A 26 3.49 14.99 8.38
CA LYS A 26 4.13 14.88 7.06
C LYS A 26 5.23 13.81 6.97
N ASP A 27 5.71 13.26 8.08
CA ASP A 27 6.74 12.21 8.14
C ASP A 27 6.24 10.89 8.77
N SER A 28 4.92 10.78 8.97
CA SER A 28 4.28 9.61 9.59
C SER A 28 4.50 8.31 8.80
N ILE A 29 4.44 7.19 9.52
CA ILE A 29 4.35 5.85 8.92
C ILE A 29 2.91 5.37 9.00
N ILE A 30 2.31 5.07 7.85
CA ILE A 30 0.92 4.62 7.75
C ILE A 30 0.89 3.11 7.48
N LEU A 31 0.27 2.35 8.38
CA LEU A 31 0.09 0.90 8.26
C LEU A 31 -1.35 0.57 7.85
N ASP A 32 -1.49 -0.22 6.79
CA ASP A 32 -2.76 -0.83 6.38
C ASP A 32 -2.59 -2.33 6.23
N PHE A 33 -3.09 -3.09 7.21
CA PHE A 33 -3.04 -4.55 7.24
C PHE A 33 -4.19 -5.23 6.48
N PHE A 34 -5.04 -4.43 5.81
CA PHE A 34 -6.07 -4.87 4.87
C PHE A 34 -5.99 -4.07 3.57
N ALA A 35 -4.79 -4.05 2.98
CA ALA A 35 -4.44 -3.17 1.88
C ALA A 35 -5.34 -3.35 0.66
N GLY A 36 -5.75 -4.58 0.35
CA GLY A 36 -6.61 -4.91 -0.79
C GLY A 36 -6.09 -4.28 -2.07
N SER A 37 -6.84 -3.33 -2.64
CA SER A 37 -6.44 -2.61 -3.85
C SER A 37 -5.18 -1.75 -3.73
N GLY A 38 -4.63 -1.50 -2.53
CA GLY A 38 -3.48 -0.62 -2.32
C GLY A 38 -3.80 0.87 -2.36
N THR A 39 -5.05 1.25 -2.10
CA THR A 39 -5.46 2.68 -2.11
C THR A 39 -4.69 3.49 -1.08
N THR A 40 -4.36 2.91 0.09
CA THR A 40 -3.60 3.59 1.15
C THR A 40 -2.22 4.06 0.68
N GLY A 41 -1.43 3.20 0.03
CA GLY A 41 -0.13 3.59 -0.51
C GLY A 41 -0.23 4.65 -1.62
N HIS A 42 -1.27 4.58 -2.46
CA HIS A 42 -1.55 5.59 -3.47
C HIS A 42 -1.85 6.95 -2.81
N ALA A 43 -2.74 6.99 -1.81
CA ALA A 43 -3.08 8.21 -1.10
C ALA A 43 -1.85 8.88 -0.46
N VAL A 44 -0.97 8.07 0.13
CA VAL A 44 0.30 8.55 0.71
C VAL A 44 1.21 9.15 -0.37
N ALA A 45 1.43 8.45 -1.48
CA ALA A 45 2.28 8.95 -2.56
C ALA A 45 1.73 10.25 -3.17
N GLN A 46 0.41 10.35 -3.33
CA GLN A 46 -0.26 11.55 -3.82
C GLN A 46 -0.08 12.73 -2.85
N LEU A 47 -0.31 12.52 -1.54
CA LEU A 47 -0.15 13.59 -0.55
C LEU A 47 1.29 14.08 -0.47
N ASN A 48 2.27 13.19 -0.46
CA ASN A 48 3.68 13.59 -0.45
C ASN A 48 4.05 14.47 -1.65
N LYS A 49 3.49 14.18 -2.84
CA LYS A 49 3.69 15.02 -4.03
C LYS A 49 3.04 16.40 -3.87
N GLU A 50 1.86 16.47 -3.27
CA GLU A 50 1.10 17.71 -3.15
C GLU A 50 1.60 18.65 -2.06
N ASP A 51 1.97 18.11 -0.90
CA ASP A 51 2.31 18.90 0.28
C ASP A 51 3.80 18.89 0.65
N GLY A 52 4.63 18.24 -0.17
CA GLY A 52 6.06 18.07 0.06
C GLY A 52 6.40 17.18 1.26
N GLY A 53 5.45 16.36 1.72
CA GLY A 53 5.64 15.42 2.80
C GLY A 53 6.57 14.25 2.44
N ASN A 54 6.94 13.51 3.47
CA ASN A 54 7.78 12.31 3.41
C ASN A 54 7.14 11.15 4.19
N ARG A 55 5.81 11.03 4.11
CA ARG A 55 5.05 9.95 4.75
C ARG A 55 5.47 8.62 4.14
N LYS A 56 5.56 7.59 4.96
CA LYS A 56 5.85 6.21 4.53
C LYS A 56 4.61 5.36 4.68
N TYR A 57 4.54 4.27 3.93
CA TYR A 57 3.46 3.31 4.07
C TYR A 57 3.98 1.88 4.20
N ILE A 58 3.23 1.06 4.93
CA ILE A 58 3.38 -0.39 5.00
C ILE A 58 2.01 -0.98 4.66
N LEU A 59 1.98 -1.82 3.63
CA LEU A 59 0.77 -2.50 3.17
C LEU A 59 0.90 -3.99 3.38
N CYS A 60 -0.07 -4.59 4.08
CA CYS A 60 -0.17 -6.03 4.22
C CYS A 60 -1.50 -6.53 3.63
N THR A 61 -1.45 -7.71 3.04
CA THR A 61 -2.61 -8.48 2.59
C THR A 61 -2.26 -9.95 2.74
N ASN A 62 -3.28 -10.78 2.98
CA ASN A 62 -3.15 -12.24 2.98
C ASN A 62 -2.79 -12.84 1.61
N ASN A 63 -2.73 -12.01 0.55
CA ASN A 63 -2.42 -12.42 -0.82
C ASN A 63 -3.37 -13.50 -1.39
N GLU A 64 -4.60 -13.60 -0.87
CA GLU A 64 -5.63 -14.43 -1.49
C GLU A 64 -5.82 -14.03 -2.95
N ASN A 65 -5.96 -15.00 -3.84
CA ASN A 65 -6.12 -14.77 -5.29
C ASN A 65 -5.03 -13.87 -5.91
N ASN A 66 -3.80 -13.91 -5.37
CA ASN A 66 -2.68 -13.09 -5.81
C ASN A 66 -2.95 -11.57 -5.73
N ILE A 67 -3.83 -11.13 -4.82
CA ILE A 67 -4.19 -9.71 -4.67
C ILE A 67 -2.94 -8.85 -4.46
N CYS A 68 -1.95 -9.32 -3.69
CA CYS A 68 -0.76 -8.54 -3.41
C CYS A 68 0.02 -8.23 -4.69
N GLU A 69 0.23 -9.23 -5.53
CA GLU A 69 1.06 -9.13 -6.73
C GLU A 69 0.31 -8.48 -7.90
N GLU A 70 -0.88 -8.98 -8.22
CA GLU A 70 -1.62 -8.56 -9.42
C GLU A 70 -2.43 -7.28 -9.24
N ILE A 71 -2.79 -6.94 -8.00
CA ILE A 71 -3.64 -5.78 -7.70
C ILE A 71 -2.84 -4.71 -6.94
N THR A 72 -2.40 -5.01 -5.71
CA THR A 72 -1.78 -4.02 -4.82
C THR A 72 -0.46 -3.49 -5.40
N TYR A 73 0.48 -4.40 -5.68
CA TYR A 73 1.81 -4.07 -6.19
C TYR A 73 1.71 -3.44 -7.58
N LYS A 74 0.92 -4.04 -8.47
CA LYS A 74 0.67 -3.49 -9.82
C LYS A 74 0.10 -2.07 -9.78
N ARG A 75 -0.85 -1.76 -8.88
CA ARG A 75 -1.37 -0.40 -8.71
C ARG A 75 -0.26 0.58 -8.37
N LEU A 76 0.60 0.23 -7.40
CA LEU A 76 1.68 1.12 -6.94
C LEU A 76 2.78 1.30 -8.00
N THR A 77 3.13 0.24 -8.72
CA THR A 77 4.05 0.32 -9.85
C THR A 77 3.48 1.20 -10.97
N ASN A 78 2.19 1.07 -11.29
CA ASN A 78 1.56 1.85 -12.37
C ASN A 78 1.56 3.36 -12.12
N ILE A 79 1.47 3.80 -10.86
CA ILE A 79 1.47 5.23 -10.50
C ILE A 79 2.87 5.79 -10.29
N GLN A 80 3.91 4.95 -10.33
CA GLN A 80 5.27 5.34 -9.92
C GLN A 80 5.92 6.37 -10.86
N SER A 81 5.53 6.40 -12.13
CA SER A 81 5.99 7.42 -13.09
C SER A 81 5.45 8.81 -12.76
N GLU A 82 4.21 8.89 -12.31
CA GLU A 82 3.52 10.15 -11.98
C GLU A 82 3.76 10.57 -10.52
N LEU A 83 3.90 9.59 -9.63
CA LEU A 83 4.10 9.72 -8.20
C LEU A 83 5.38 8.98 -7.81
N PRO A 84 6.58 9.56 -8.02
CA PRO A 84 7.83 8.87 -7.70
C PRO A 84 7.90 8.47 -6.23
N HIS A 85 8.07 7.17 -5.98
CA HIS A 85 8.23 6.60 -4.63
C HIS A 85 9.04 5.30 -4.69
N ASN A 86 9.58 4.89 -3.53
CA ASN A 86 10.26 3.61 -3.41
C ASN A 86 9.26 2.51 -3.08
N LEU A 87 9.33 1.38 -3.79
CA LEU A 87 8.49 0.22 -3.55
C LEU A 87 9.36 -1.00 -3.26
N LYS A 88 9.11 -1.66 -2.14
CA LYS A 88 9.73 -2.94 -1.77
C LYS A 88 8.64 -3.96 -1.52
N TYR A 89 8.88 -5.18 -1.97
CA TYR A 89 7.93 -6.28 -1.87
C TYR A 89 8.54 -7.39 -1.00
N PHE A 90 7.78 -7.82 0.01
CA PHE A 90 8.18 -8.88 0.94
C PHE A 90 7.11 -9.97 0.94
N LYS A 91 7.54 -11.24 1.01
CA LYS A 91 6.68 -12.38 1.29
C LYS A 91 7.05 -12.94 2.65
N THR A 92 6.04 -13.34 3.42
CA THR A 92 6.24 -14.10 4.65
C THR A 92 6.16 -15.59 4.31
N ASP A 93 7.00 -16.38 4.97
CA ASP A 93 6.94 -17.83 4.91
C ASP A 93 6.96 -18.38 6.35
N PHE A 94 6.59 -19.64 6.52
CA PHE A 94 6.66 -20.29 7.81
C PHE A 94 8.09 -20.30 8.34
N VAL A 95 8.26 -19.83 9.56
CA VAL A 95 9.54 -19.88 10.26
C VAL A 95 9.60 -21.16 11.08
N ASP A 96 10.43 -22.09 10.63
CA ASP A 96 10.71 -23.32 11.37
C ASP A 96 11.48 -23.02 12.66
N LYS A 97 10.80 -23.16 13.81
CA LYS A 97 11.40 -22.94 15.13
C LYS A 97 12.63 -23.81 15.40
N SER A 98 12.77 -24.97 14.76
CA SER A 98 13.97 -25.80 14.93
C SER A 98 15.22 -25.13 14.33
N LYS A 99 15.04 -24.28 13.31
CA LYS A 99 16.12 -23.51 12.67
C LYS A 99 16.37 -22.16 13.36
N PHE A 100 15.40 -21.68 14.13
CA PHE A 100 15.44 -20.41 14.85
C PHE A 100 14.88 -20.60 16.26
N PRO A 101 15.62 -21.30 17.15
CA PRO A 101 15.17 -21.50 18.53
C PRO A 101 15.09 -20.14 19.24
N ASP A 102 14.04 -19.98 20.06
CA ASP A 102 13.94 -18.86 21.00
C ASP A 102 15.15 -18.97 21.96
N PHE A 103 15.88 -17.87 22.15
CA PHE A 103 17.15 -17.81 22.89
C PHE A 103 17.12 -18.52 24.26
#